data_AF-A0A7G8FW79-F1
#
_entry.id   AF-A0A7G8FW79-F1
#
_cell.length_a   1.000
_cell.length_b   1.000
_cell.length_c   1.000
_cell.angle_alpha   90.00
_cell.angle_beta   90.00
_cell.angle_gamma   90.00
#
_symmetry.space_group_name_H-M   'P 1'
#
loop_
_entity.id
_entity.type
_entity.pdbx_description
1 polymer ?
#
loop_
_entity_poly.entity_id
_entity_poly.type
_entity_poly.pdbx_seq_one_letter_code
_entity_poly.pdbx_strand_id
1 'polypeptide(L)'
;MPLALGVSSLLLLGSASIHTLSLQGRLRAAAHQQRAAGADQLRSAAQAFAAAAQGPQACLLLLPSAAWEARPSACPEANPQHLTNGVVAGEPWRLINWQPAASRGTLLLATANGRQAQVLVHLLDGVGITALGEPQLLGRPAQEEA
;
A
#
# COMPACT_ATOMS: atom_id res chain seq x y z
N MET A 1 67.89 -10.40 4.23
CA MET A 1 66.99 -9.24 4.20
C MET A 1 65.57 -9.68 3.86
N PRO A 2 64.69 -9.99 4.84
CA PRO A 2 63.30 -10.39 4.61
C PRO A 2 62.35 -9.28 5.11
N LEU A 3 62.07 -8.26 4.31
CA LEU A 3 61.14 -7.19 4.69
C LEU A 3 60.12 -6.82 3.60
N ALA A 4 60.03 -7.61 2.53
CA ALA A 4 59.13 -7.30 1.40
C ALA A 4 57.74 -7.96 1.49
N LEU A 5 57.51 -8.90 2.42
CA LEU A 5 56.29 -9.72 2.42
C LEU A 5 55.12 -9.18 3.27
N GLY A 6 55.33 -8.15 4.08
CA GLY A 6 54.28 -7.65 5.00
C GLY A 6 53.31 -6.62 4.39
N VAL A 7 53.76 -5.85 3.39
CA VAL A 7 53.00 -4.69 2.88
C VAL A 7 51.85 -5.10 1.96
N SER A 8 52.01 -6.17 1.19
CA SER A 8 51.00 -6.65 0.24
C SER A 8 49.73 -7.20 0.94
N SER A 9 49.87 -7.73 2.16
CA SER A 9 48.76 -8.32 2.90
C SER A 9 47.77 -7.28 3.45
N LEU A 10 48.23 -6.08 3.80
CA LEU A 10 47.38 -5.00 4.32
C LEU A 10 46.54 -4.32 3.23
N LEU A 11 47.07 -4.21 2.01
CA LEU A 11 46.34 -3.64 0.87
C LEU A 11 45.20 -4.54 0.39
N LEU A 12 45.38 -5.86 0.43
CA LEU A 12 44.34 -6.81 0.02
C LEU A 12 43.18 -6.88 1.02
N LEU A 13 43.45 -6.77 2.33
CA LEU A 13 42.39 -6.66 3.34
C LEU A 13 41.58 -5.36 3.19
N GLY A 14 42.25 -4.24 2.89
CA GLY A 14 41.59 -2.95 2.68
C GLY A 14 40.61 -2.95 1.50
N SER A 15 40.95 -3.59 0.38
CA SER A 15 40.08 -3.65 -0.79
C SER A 15 38.85 -4.55 -0.57
N ALA A 16 39.01 -5.69 0.12
CA ALA A 16 37.91 -6.59 0.43
C ALA A 16 36.88 -5.95 1.38
N SER A 17 37.32 -5.17 2.36
CA SER A 17 36.41 -4.46 3.29
C SER A 17 35.59 -3.37 2.59
N ILE A 18 36.19 -2.59 1.68
CA ILE A 18 35.49 -1.51 0.97
C ILE A 18 34.48 -2.07 -0.03
N HIS A 19 34.81 -3.18 -0.72
CA HIS A 19 33.87 -3.84 -1.63
C HIS A 19 32.65 -4.40 -0.90
N THR A 20 32.85 -4.97 0.29
CA THR A 20 31.75 -5.50 1.11
C THR A 20 30.85 -4.38 1.64
N LEU A 21 31.43 -3.26 2.09
CA LEU A 21 30.66 -2.09 2.55
C LEU A 21 29.86 -1.42 1.43
N SER A 22 30.43 -1.30 0.23
CA SER A 22 29.74 -0.77 -0.95
C SER A 22 28.55 -1.66 -1.35
N LEU A 23 28.74 -2.99 -1.36
CA LEU A 23 27.66 -3.94 -1.64
C LEU A 23 26.54 -3.85 -0.59
N GLN A 24 26.90 -3.88 0.70
CA GLN A 24 25.92 -3.72 1.78
C GLN A 24 25.16 -2.40 1.69
N GLY A 25 25.83 -1.31 1.32
CA GLY A 25 25.20 -0.01 1.08
C GLY A 25 24.16 -0.08 -0.05
N ARG A 26 24.50 -0.69 -1.20
CA ARG A 26 23.58 -0.87 -2.32
C ARG A 26 22.38 -1.74 -1.96
N LEU A 27 22.60 -2.84 -1.24
CA LEU A 27 21.52 -3.73 -0.80
C LEU A 27 20.55 -3.01 0.14
N ARG A 28 21.07 -2.22 1.08
CA ARG A 28 20.23 -1.38 1.96
C ARG A 28 19.45 -0.36 1.16
N ALA A 29 20.10 0.37 0.25
CA ALA A 29 19.44 1.37 -0.59
C ALA A 29 18.31 0.75 -1.43
N ALA A 30 18.58 -0.39 -2.07
CA ALA A 30 17.58 -1.13 -2.84
C ALA A 30 16.39 -1.57 -1.95
N ALA A 31 16.66 -2.09 -0.76
CA ALA A 31 15.60 -2.48 0.18
C ALA A 31 14.77 -1.27 0.65
N HIS A 32 15.40 -0.12 0.91
CA HIS A 32 14.69 1.12 1.25
C HIS A 32 13.80 1.58 0.10
N GLN A 33 14.32 1.58 -1.13
CA GLN A 33 13.57 1.99 -2.32
C GLN A 33 12.38 1.06 -2.58
N GLN A 34 12.54 -0.25 -2.41
CA GLN A 34 11.44 -1.22 -2.54
C GLN A 34 10.34 -1.03 -1.48
N ARG A 35 10.71 -0.63 -0.26
CA ARG A 35 9.72 -0.31 0.79
C ARG A 35 8.96 0.96 0.44
N ALA A 36 9.67 2.03 0.06
CA ALA A 36 9.08 3.30 -0.33
C ALA A 36 8.11 3.14 -1.52
N ALA A 37 8.57 2.51 -2.60
CA ALA A 37 7.76 2.30 -3.81
C ALA A 37 6.44 1.60 -3.52
N GLY A 38 6.45 0.56 -2.67
CA GLY A 38 5.20 -0.12 -2.36
C GLY A 38 4.34 0.60 -1.31
N ALA A 39 4.90 1.49 -0.48
CA ALA A 39 4.08 2.40 0.33
C ALA A 39 3.37 3.44 -0.56
N ASP A 40 4.09 3.98 -1.55
CA ASP A 40 3.55 4.91 -2.53
C ASP A 40 2.46 4.25 -3.39
N GLN A 41 2.63 2.98 -3.75
CA GLN A 41 1.61 2.19 -4.46
C GLN A 41 0.30 2.08 -3.64
N LEU A 42 0.40 1.81 -2.34
CA LEU A 42 -0.77 1.72 -1.46
C LEU A 42 -1.43 3.08 -1.24
N ARG A 43 -0.64 4.15 -1.11
CA ARG A 43 -1.17 5.51 -1.02
C ARG A 43 -1.92 5.88 -2.31
N SER A 44 -1.37 5.52 -3.46
CA SER A 44 -2.00 5.74 -4.77
C SER A 44 -3.31 4.95 -4.90
N ALA A 45 -3.35 3.70 -4.43
CA ALA A 45 -4.58 2.90 -4.41
C ALA A 45 -5.66 3.52 -3.51
N ALA A 46 -5.29 4.01 -2.33
CA ALA A 46 -6.21 4.70 -1.42
C ALA A 46 -6.76 6.00 -2.03
N GLN A 47 -5.91 6.77 -2.73
CA GLN A 47 -6.33 7.95 -3.47
C GLN A 47 -7.26 7.60 -4.63
N ALA A 48 -7.00 6.50 -5.36
CA ALA A 48 -7.87 6.03 -6.43
C ALA A 48 -9.26 5.63 -5.91
N PHE A 49 -9.32 4.93 -4.77
CA PHE A 49 -10.58 4.67 -4.08
C PHE A 49 -11.30 5.97 -3.72
N ALA A 50 -10.59 6.94 -3.14
CA ALA A 50 -11.18 8.22 -2.76
C ALA A 50 -11.69 9.04 -3.96
N ALA A 51 -11.01 8.95 -5.11
CA ALA A 51 -11.46 9.55 -6.35
C ALA A 51 -12.73 8.87 -6.89
N ALA A 52 -12.79 7.54 -6.83
CA ALA A 52 -13.93 6.77 -7.28
C ALA A 52 -15.16 6.94 -6.38
N ALA A 53 -14.97 7.19 -5.08
CA ALA A 53 -16.02 7.36 -4.08
C ALA A 53 -16.69 8.75 -4.10
N GLN A 54 -16.64 9.45 -5.23
CA GLN A 54 -17.30 10.74 -5.43
C GLN A 54 -18.59 10.58 -6.23
N GLY A 55 -19.38 11.65 -6.30
CA GLY A 55 -20.64 11.66 -7.06
C GLY A 55 -21.62 10.61 -6.54
N PRO A 56 -22.28 9.83 -7.41
CA PRO A 56 -23.25 8.81 -6.99
C PRO A 56 -22.68 7.74 -6.04
N GLN A 57 -21.38 7.44 -6.16
CA GLN A 57 -20.72 6.41 -5.34
C GLN A 57 -20.54 6.82 -3.89
N ALA A 58 -20.56 8.13 -3.59
CA ALA A 58 -20.44 8.68 -2.24
C ALA A 58 -21.46 8.06 -1.26
N CYS A 59 -22.66 7.74 -1.74
CA CYS A 59 -23.71 7.11 -0.94
C CYS A 59 -23.25 5.77 -0.33
N LEU A 60 -22.44 4.99 -1.05
CA LEU A 60 -21.96 3.69 -0.59
C LEU A 60 -21.03 3.81 0.62
N LEU A 61 -20.43 4.99 0.85
CA LEU A 61 -19.55 5.21 1.99
C LEU A 61 -20.29 5.13 3.33
N LEU A 62 -21.61 5.33 3.37
CA LEU A 62 -22.43 5.18 4.57
C LEU A 62 -22.65 3.71 4.99
N LEU A 63 -22.37 2.77 4.08
CA LEU A 63 -22.65 1.36 4.27
C LEU A 63 -21.34 0.56 4.32
N PRO A 64 -21.25 -0.50 5.15
CA PRO A 64 -20.14 -1.44 5.04
C PRO A 64 -20.15 -2.11 3.66
N SER A 65 -18.98 -2.42 3.10
CA SER A 65 -18.87 -2.98 1.74
C SER A 65 -19.65 -4.29 1.57
N ALA A 66 -19.78 -5.08 2.63
CA ALA A 66 -20.59 -6.31 2.63
C ALA A 66 -22.09 -6.07 2.36
N ALA A 67 -22.59 -4.83 2.52
CA ALA A 67 -23.99 -4.48 2.33
C ALA A 67 -24.29 -3.80 0.99
N TRP A 68 -23.28 -3.47 0.19
CA TRP A 68 -23.46 -2.72 -1.07
C TRP A 68 -24.36 -3.46 -2.07
N GLU A 69 -24.14 -4.76 -2.27
CA GLU A 69 -24.96 -5.59 -3.18
C GLU A 69 -26.30 -6.00 -2.56
N ALA A 70 -26.39 -6.05 -1.23
CA ALA A 70 -27.59 -6.50 -0.52
C ALA A 70 -28.67 -5.42 -0.41
N ARG A 71 -28.34 -4.15 -0.67
CA ARG A 71 -29.26 -3.00 -0.51
C ARG A 71 -29.19 -2.03 -1.70
N PRO A 72 -29.52 -2.48 -2.92
CA PRO A 72 -29.46 -1.62 -4.11
C PRO A 72 -30.40 -0.41 -4.02
N SER A 73 -31.49 -0.49 -3.25
CA SER A 73 -32.41 0.63 -3.01
C SER A 73 -31.82 1.73 -2.11
N ALA A 74 -30.80 1.44 -1.31
CA ALA A 74 -30.19 2.44 -0.42
C ALA A 74 -29.33 3.46 -1.21
N CYS A 75 -28.69 3.01 -2.30
CA CYS A 75 -27.88 3.84 -3.17
C CYS A 75 -28.20 3.52 -4.65
N PRO A 76 -29.34 3.99 -5.18
CA PRO A 76 -29.87 3.53 -6.47
C PRO A 76 -29.04 3.97 -7.68
N GLU A 77 -28.33 5.09 -7.58
CA GLU A 77 -27.46 5.61 -8.65
C GLU A 77 -26.02 5.10 -8.53
N ALA A 78 -25.69 4.42 -7.42
CA ALA A 78 -24.35 3.94 -7.16
C ALA A 78 -24.12 2.58 -7.82
N ASN A 79 -22.90 2.37 -8.30
CA ASN A 79 -22.42 1.10 -8.82
C ASN A 79 -21.25 0.63 -7.93
N PRO A 80 -21.46 -0.38 -7.06
CA PRO A 80 -20.43 -0.90 -6.17
C PRO A 80 -19.13 -1.30 -6.88
N GLN A 81 -19.23 -1.71 -8.14
CA GLN A 81 -18.08 -2.17 -8.93
C GLN A 81 -17.02 -1.08 -9.13
N HIS A 82 -17.40 0.21 -9.07
CA HIS A 82 -16.44 1.30 -9.17
C HIS A 82 -15.56 1.46 -7.91
N LEU A 83 -15.99 0.90 -6.77
CA LEU A 83 -15.27 0.98 -5.50
C LEU A 83 -14.60 -0.34 -5.10
N THR A 84 -14.98 -1.46 -5.72
CA THR A 84 -14.43 -2.78 -5.37
C THR A 84 -13.07 -3.05 -6.01
N ASN A 85 -12.76 -2.43 -7.15
CA ASN A 85 -11.48 -2.58 -7.83
C ASN A 85 -11.20 -1.41 -8.77
N GLY A 86 -9.95 -1.29 -9.19
CA GLY A 86 -9.54 -0.32 -10.20
C GLY A 86 -8.06 -0.46 -10.56
N VAL A 87 -7.58 0.48 -11.36
CA VAL A 87 -6.18 0.56 -11.78
C VAL A 87 -5.67 1.98 -11.55
N VAL A 88 -4.48 2.11 -10.96
CA VAL A 88 -3.79 3.39 -10.79
C VAL A 88 -2.34 3.25 -11.24
N ALA A 89 -1.90 4.12 -12.15
CA ALA A 89 -0.55 4.05 -12.75
C ALA A 89 -0.18 2.66 -13.32
N GLY A 90 -1.15 1.94 -13.91
CA GLY A 90 -0.96 0.59 -14.45
C GLY A 90 -0.97 -0.53 -13.41
N GLU A 91 -1.09 -0.21 -12.13
CA GLU A 91 -1.14 -1.18 -11.04
C GLU A 91 -2.60 -1.40 -10.59
N PRO A 92 -3.12 -2.64 -10.66
CA PRO A 92 -4.46 -2.93 -10.17
C PRO A 92 -4.49 -2.93 -8.65
N TRP A 93 -5.63 -2.47 -8.13
CA TRP A 93 -5.98 -2.53 -6.71
C TRP A 93 -7.37 -3.13 -6.55
N ARG A 94 -7.61 -3.72 -5.38
CA ARG A 94 -8.92 -4.23 -4.97
C ARG A 94 -9.26 -3.81 -3.55
N LEU A 95 -10.54 -3.55 -3.33
CA LEU A 95 -11.12 -3.45 -2.01
C LEU A 95 -11.20 -4.84 -1.39
N ILE A 96 -10.73 -4.95 -0.16
CA ILE A 96 -10.97 -6.12 0.70
C ILE A 96 -12.14 -5.83 1.62
N ASN A 97 -12.13 -4.66 2.26
CA ASN A 97 -13.20 -4.27 3.16
C ASN A 97 -13.31 -2.75 3.28
N TRP A 98 -14.53 -2.25 3.40
CA TRP A 98 -14.84 -0.90 3.84
C TRP A 98 -15.77 -0.97 5.05
N GLN A 99 -15.38 -0.32 6.14
CA GLN A 99 -16.18 -0.24 7.36
C GLN A 99 -16.36 1.24 7.76
N PRO A 100 -17.57 1.80 7.60
CA PRO A 100 -17.82 3.16 8.03
C PRO A 100 -17.99 3.28 9.54
N ALA A 101 -17.70 4.48 10.04
CA ALA A 101 -18.04 5.01 11.36
C ALA A 101 -18.49 6.48 11.18
N ALA A 102 -18.90 7.14 12.28
CA ALA A 102 -19.60 8.43 12.21
C ALA A 102 -18.89 9.52 11.37
N SER A 103 -17.61 9.79 11.65
CA SER A 103 -16.81 10.82 10.96
C SER A 103 -15.56 10.27 10.26
N ARG A 104 -15.46 8.94 10.20
CA ARG A 104 -14.30 8.22 9.68
C ARG A 104 -14.70 6.84 9.20
N GLY A 105 -13.85 6.19 8.44
CA GLY A 105 -14.02 4.78 8.08
C GLY A 105 -12.67 4.08 7.95
N THR A 106 -12.73 2.77 8.00
CA THR A 106 -11.56 1.90 7.83
C THR A 106 -11.63 1.28 6.44
N LEU A 107 -10.63 1.61 5.63
CA LEU A 107 -10.46 1.09 4.27
C LEU A 107 -9.36 0.04 4.26
N LEU A 108 -9.67 -1.17 3.80
CA LEU A 108 -8.71 -2.24 3.63
C LEU A 108 -8.58 -2.56 2.14
N LEU A 109 -7.38 -2.39 1.61
CA LEU A 109 -7.06 -2.55 0.19
C LEU A 109 -5.98 -3.60 -0.03
N ALA A 110 -5.99 -4.22 -1.21
CA ALA A 110 -4.89 -5.01 -1.74
C ALA A 110 -4.41 -4.47 -3.07
N THR A 111 -3.11 -4.56 -3.32
CA THR A 111 -2.48 -4.29 -4.63
C THR A 111 -2.20 -5.59 -5.38
N ALA A 112 -1.87 -5.51 -6.68
CA ALA A 112 -1.57 -6.65 -7.56
C ALA A 112 -0.53 -7.62 -6.99
N ASN A 113 0.51 -7.08 -6.34
CA ASN A 113 1.59 -7.84 -5.71
C ASN A 113 1.19 -8.51 -4.37
N GLY A 114 -0.10 -8.45 -4.01
CA GLY A 114 -0.68 -9.05 -2.82
C GLY A 114 -0.43 -8.28 -1.52
N ARG A 115 0.23 -7.12 -1.56
CA ARG A 115 0.37 -6.28 -0.36
C ARG A 115 -0.99 -5.75 0.06
N GLN A 116 -1.21 -5.71 1.37
CA GLN A 116 -2.42 -5.16 1.95
C GLN A 116 -2.10 -3.97 2.85
N ALA A 117 -3.00 -3.00 2.86
CA ALA A 117 -2.94 -1.92 3.82
C ALA A 117 -4.32 -1.53 4.34
N GLN A 118 -4.33 -1.18 5.62
CA GLN A 118 -5.42 -0.47 6.24
C GLN A 118 -5.15 1.03 6.17
N VAL A 119 -6.16 1.79 5.75
CA VAL A 119 -6.12 3.24 5.64
C VAL A 119 -7.28 3.80 6.44
N LEU A 120 -6.99 4.74 7.32
CA LEU A 120 -8.03 5.52 7.97
C LEU A 120 -8.54 6.57 6.99
N VAL A 121 -9.84 6.67 6.81
CA VAL A 121 -10.49 7.62 5.92
C VAL A 121 -11.29 8.59 6.76
N HIS A 122 -11.12 9.89 6.56
CA HIS A 122 -11.92 10.92 7.22
C HIS A 122 -13.09 11.30 6.33
N LEU A 123 -14.29 11.36 6.92
CA LEU A 123 -15.53 11.61 6.22
C LEU A 123 -16.11 12.98 6.61
N LEU A 124 -16.68 13.69 5.65
CA LEU A 124 -17.56 14.84 5.83
C LEU A 124 -19.00 14.37 5.64
N ASP A 125 -19.81 14.59 6.67
CA ASP A 125 -21.25 14.24 6.69
C ASP A 125 -21.55 12.77 6.32
N GLY A 126 -20.57 11.87 6.49
CA GLY A 126 -20.68 10.45 6.20
C GLY A 126 -20.64 10.06 4.71
N VAL A 127 -20.61 11.03 3.79
CA VAL A 127 -20.68 10.78 2.33
C VAL A 127 -19.50 11.35 1.54
N GLY A 128 -18.74 12.31 2.06
CA GLY A 128 -17.56 12.85 1.37
C GLY A 128 -16.25 12.42 2.02
N ILE A 129 -15.24 12.02 1.24
CA ILE A 129 -13.89 11.81 1.78
C ILE A 129 -13.15 13.15 1.84
N THR A 130 -12.65 13.52 3.01
CA THR A 130 -11.90 14.77 3.22
C THR A 130 -10.41 14.55 3.36
N ALA A 131 -10.00 13.43 3.97
CA ALA A 131 -8.61 13.08 4.15
C ALA A 131 -8.40 11.57 4.21
N LEU A 132 -7.19 11.16 3.85
CA LEU A 132 -6.70 9.79 4.00
C LEU A 132 -5.52 9.81 4.98
N GLY A 133 -5.53 8.89 5.93
CA GLY A 133 -4.38 8.63 6.79
C GLY A 133 -3.28 7.88 6.05
N GLU A 134 -2.12 7.73 6.69
CA GLU A 134 -1.02 6.95 6.13
C GLU A 134 -1.37 5.45 6.08
N PRO A 135 -1.16 4.77 4.94
CA PRO A 135 -1.40 3.34 4.81
C PRO A 135 -0.59 2.52 5.82
N GLN A 136 -1.29 1.80 6.68
CA GLN A 136 -0.71 0.84 7.61
C GLN A 136 -0.57 -0.51 6.91
N LEU A 137 0.66 -0.90 6.61
CA LEU A 137 0.98 -2.20 6.02
C LEU A 137 0.59 -3.33 6.96
N LEU A 138 -0.26 -4.24 6.49
CA LEU A 138 -0.67 -5.42 7.26
C LEU A 138 0.11 -6.68 6.87
N GLY A 139 0.92 -6.61 5.81
CA GLY A 139 1.62 -7.74 5.23
C GLY A 139 0.96 -8.24 3.93
N ARG A 140 1.37 -9.43 3.48
CA ARG A 140 0.66 -10.22 2.46
C ARG A 140 -0.22 -11.21 3.24
N PRO A 141 -1.46 -11.50 2.83
CA PRO A 141 -2.26 -12.51 3.51
C PRO A 141 -1.43 -13.79 3.56
N ALA A 142 -1.38 -14.46 4.71
CA ALA A 142 -0.85 -15.80 4.77
C ALA A 142 -1.57 -16.58 3.67
N GLN A 143 -0.82 -17.11 2.72
CA GLN A 143 -1.35 -18.10 1.79
C GLN A 143 -1.90 -19.18 2.70
N GLU A 144 -3.22 -19.30 2.79
CA GLU A 144 -3.86 -20.41 3.46
C GLU A 144 -3.36 -21.66 2.70
N GLU A 145 -2.42 -22.37 3.32
CA GLU A 145 -1.96 -23.67 2.86
C GLU A 145 -3.20 -24.57 2.83
N ALA A 146 -3.69 -24.85 1.63
CA ALA A 146 -4.70 -25.86 1.36
C ALA A 146 -4.02 -27.16 0.93
#